data_AF-A0A8T4YSE6-F1
#
_entry.id   AF-A0A8T4YSE6-F1
#
_cell.length_a   1.000
_cell.length_b   1.000
_cell.length_c   1.000
_cell.angle_alpha   90.00
_cell.angle_beta   90.00
_cell.angle_gamma   90.00
#
_symmetry.space_group_name_H-M   'P 1'
#
loop_
_entity.id
_entity.type
_entity.pdbx_description
1 polymer ?
#
loop_
_entity_poly.entity_id
_entity_poly.type
_entity_poly.pdbx_seq_one_letter_code
_entity_poly.pdbx_strand_id
1 'polypeptide(L)'
;MPARKSTSGTGEEPKRLESIEDLAGVGPATAEKLKELGYHTVESLATAAVKELVPAGISEKQAAKIISQARESISIAFIPADELVKMRQNVLRLTTGSKTIDELLGGGLETQTITEFYGQYGVGKSILCHQLCVNVQRPQEQGGLDGGALYIDTEQTFRPEWIVRMANHLGMDPDAAAHNIIYSEAYNSDHQILLLEKADRIIKENRVRLIIVDSLTAHFRSEYLGREMLAERQQKINKHMHRLSRLARAFNTVAVVTNQVMARPDAFFSMAVEAAGGHIVAHTCLHPDTLVQLADGSITKVSAVHNPLPLVSIDLREGLQAATGTCTGAWKTELPEILRIRAGFEIKASPNHRFFKLQGLEIVEVQARDLRVGDYLAYPRRFEVKGTPQRIPMVRPKRFYRLTKKGAEHLKSTLRADHVSRARLKEAAGLTERTLRRVLNRGFPAERKTFETLAELTGLRNLLQECVPYYSCKHREVHIPTELTPGLAQALGYVLGDGDIGERSIRLRDRRLQVLRSYMKIFGETFGVKGSISHIRGRRC
;
A
#
# COMPACT_ATOMS: atom_id res chain seq x y z
N MET A 1 10.45 -12.18 -49.75
CA MET A 1 11.70 -11.49 -49.38
C MET A 1 12.61 -12.48 -48.66
N PRO A 2 13.93 -12.46 -48.92
CA PRO A 2 14.73 -13.67 -49.03
C PRO A 2 15.17 -14.26 -47.68
N ALA A 3 15.39 -15.58 -47.69
CA ALA A 3 16.05 -16.34 -46.64
C ALA A 3 17.41 -15.73 -46.30
N ARG A 4 17.64 -15.42 -45.01
CA ARG A 4 18.94 -14.98 -44.51
C ARG A 4 19.90 -16.17 -44.54
N LYS A 5 20.98 -16.00 -45.31
CA LYS A 5 22.15 -16.88 -45.39
C LYS A 5 22.70 -17.16 -43.98
N SER A 6 22.91 -18.43 -43.69
CA SER A 6 23.75 -18.91 -42.59
C SER A 6 25.20 -18.53 -42.88
N THR A 7 25.73 -17.53 -42.19
CA THR A 7 27.17 -17.31 -42.12
C THR A 7 27.77 -18.36 -41.18
N SER A 8 28.35 -19.40 -41.77
CA SER A 8 29.30 -20.30 -41.12
C SER A 8 30.56 -19.51 -40.77
N GLY A 9 30.58 -18.89 -39.60
CA GLY A 9 31.78 -18.36 -38.96
C GLY A 9 32.43 -19.47 -38.15
N THR A 10 33.69 -19.73 -38.43
CA THR A 10 34.61 -20.61 -37.70
C THR A 10 34.52 -20.37 -36.20
N GLY A 11 34.05 -21.38 -35.45
CA GLY A 11 34.04 -21.35 -33.99
C GLY A 11 35.45 -21.53 -33.44
N GLU A 12 36.15 -20.41 -33.22
CA GLU A 12 37.12 -20.34 -32.15
C GLU A 12 36.32 -20.25 -30.84
N GLU A 13 36.54 -21.17 -29.91
CA GLU A 13 36.00 -21.05 -28.55
C GLU A 13 36.40 -19.67 -27.99
N PRO A 14 35.47 -18.92 -27.38
CA PRO A 14 35.80 -17.62 -26.83
C PRO A 14 36.93 -17.79 -25.81
N LYS A 15 38.07 -17.11 -26.04
CA LYS A 15 39.20 -17.09 -25.10
C LYS A 15 38.69 -16.78 -23.70
N ARG A 16 38.79 -17.76 -22.81
CA ARG A 16 38.41 -17.63 -21.40
C ARG A 16 39.41 -16.66 -20.77
N LEU A 17 38.96 -15.44 -20.47
CA LEU A 17 39.77 -14.47 -19.74
C LEU A 17 39.79 -14.90 -18.27
N GLU A 18 40.96 -15.30 -17.77
CA GLU A 18 41.09 -15.81 -16.40
C GLU A 18 41.36 -14.68 -15.40
N SER A 19 42.10 -13.65 -15.84
CA SER A 19 42.50 -12.48 -15.08
C SER A 19 41.95 -11.18 -15.68
N ILE A 20 41.78 -10.16 -14.83
CA ILE A 20 41.43 -8.80 -15.29
C ILE A 20 42.55 -8.17 -16.12
N GLU A 21 43.79 -8.65 -15.98
CA GLU A 21 44.96 -8.20 -16.73
C GLU A 21 44.96 -8.72 -18.18
N ASP A 22 44.15 -9.74 -18.47
CA ASP A 22 43.96 -10.25 -19.84
C ASP A 22 43.05 -9.32 -20.67
N LEU A 23 42.39 -8.35 -20.05
CA LEU A 23 41.50 -7.38 -20.71
C LEU A 23 42.32 -6.30 -21.42
N ALA A 24 42.01 -6.07 -22.70
CA ALA A 24 42.77 -5.13 -23.51
C ALA A 24 42.57 -3.68 -23.03
N GLY A 25 43.65 -3.04 -22.60
CA GLY A 25 43.62 -1.70 -22.01
C GLY A 25 43.62 -1.70 -20.48
N VAL A 26 43.78 -2.86 -19.84
CA VAL A 26 44.09 -3.01 -18.42
C VAL A 26 45.58 -3.35 -18.29
N GLY A 27 46.42 -2.32 -18.14
CA GLY A 27 47.83 -2.52 -17.77
C GLY A 27 47.99 -2.78 -16.26
N PRO A 28 49.20 -3.16 -15.78
CA PRO A 28 49.42 -3.49 -14.36
C PRO A 28 48.98 -2.38 -13.40
N ALA A 29 49.24 -1.11 -13.73
CA ALA A 29 48.83 0.04 -12.91
C ALA A 29 47.30 0.25 -12.88
N THR A 30 46.60 -0.07 -13.97
CA THR A 30 45.12 -0.01 -14.01
C THR A 30 44.52 -1.20 -13.27
N ALA A 31 45.12 -2.38 -13.40
CA ALA A 31 44.70 -3.59 -12.69
C ALA A 31 44.77 -3.38 -11.18
N GLU A 32 45.86 -2.83 -10.65
CA GLU A 32 45.99 -2.53 -9.21
C GLU A 32 44.90 -1.59 -8.71
N LYS A 33 44.62 -0.50 -9.44
CA LYS A 33 43.54 0.43 -9.07
C LYS A 33 42.14 -0.20 -9.14
N LEU A 34 41.90 -1.09 -10.11
CA LEU A 34 40.64 -1.83 -10.18
C LEU A 34 40.50 -2.81 -9.01
N LYS A 35 41.59 -3.47 -8.61
CA LYS A 35 41.65 -4.32 -7.42
C LYS A 35 41.37 -3.49 -6.15
N GLU A 36 41.95 -2.30 -6.01
CA GLU A 36 41.66 -1.38 -4.89
C GLU A 36 40.17 -1.03 -4.79
N LEU A 37 39.46 -0.94 -5.92
CA LEU A 37 38.02 -0.68 -5.99
C LEU A 37 37.14 -1.93 -5.79
N GLY A 38 37.71 -3.11 -5.52
CA GLY A 38 36.95 -4.35 -5.32
C GLY A 38 36.61 -5.11 -6.61
N TYR A 39 37.36 -4.88 -7.69
CA TYR A 39 37.22 -5.61 -8.95
C TYR A 39 38.45 -6.49 -9.21
N HIS A 40 38.41 -7.70 -8.67
CA HIS A 40 39.53 -8.66 -8.74
C HIS A 40 39.31 -9.71 -9.84
N THR A 41 38.11 -9.76 -10.43
CA THR A 41 37.67 -10.82 -11.35
C THR A 41 36.99 -10.25 -12.59
N VAL A 42 37.01 -10.99 -13.69
CA VAL A 42 36.36 -10.59 -14.95
C VAL A 42 34.84 -10.57 -14.76
N GLU A 43 34.32 -11.49 -13.95
CA GLU A 43 32.92 -11.61 -13.57
C GLU A 43 32.40 -10.38 -12.81
N SER A 44 33.21 -9.84 -11.88
CA SER A 44 32.84 -8.61 -11.17
C SER A 44 32.88 -7.38 -12.08
N LEU A 45 33.81 -7.32 -13.04
CA LEU A 45 33.86 -6.24 -14.05
C LEU A 45 32.68 -6.27 -15.03
N ALA A 46 32.22 -7.45 -15.44
CA ALA A 46 31.10 -7.57 -16.38
C ALA A 46 29.77 -7.03 -15.82
N THR A 47 29.60 -7.10 -14.50
CA THR A 47 28.43 -6.60 -13.79
C THR A 47 28.57 -5.16 -13.28
N ALA A 48 29.71 -4.51 -13.55
CA ALA A 48 29.97 -3.13 -13.15
C ALA A 48 29.27 -2.10 -14.06
N ALA A 49 29.01 -0.90 -13.52
CA ALA A 49 28.66 0.28 -14.29
C ALA A 49 29.90 1.11 -14.65
N VAL A 50 29.85 1.81 -15.80
CA VAL A 50 30.96 2.67 -16.29
C VAL A 50 31.43 3.65 -15.23
N LYS A 51 30.50 4.30 -14.53
CA LYS A 51 30.80 5.29 -13.47
C LYS A 51 31.55 4.70 -12.28
N GLU A 52 31.43 3.41 -12.02
CA GLU A 52 32.12 2.73 -10.89
C GLU A 52 33.62 2.55 -11.17
N LEU A 53 34.02 2.55 -12.46
CA LEU A 53 35.39 2.35 -12.88
C LEU A 53 36.18 3.65 -13.06
N VAL A 54 35.49 4.78 -13.24
CA VAL A 54 36.11 6.12 -13.41
C VAL A 54 37.07 6.48 -12.27
N PRO A 55 36.77 6.17 -10.98
CA PRO A 55 37.70 6.43 -9.87
C PRO A 55 39.07 5.73 -9.99
N ALA A 56 39.21 4.69 -10.82
CA ALA A 56 40.50 4.06 -11.11
C ALA A 56 41.42 4.94 -11.99
N GLY A 57 41.00 6.17 -12.31
CA GLY A 57 41.77 7.09 -13.15
C GLY A 57 41.70 6.74 -14.64
N ILE A 58 40.65 6.04 -15.07
CA ILE A 58 40.39 5.70 -16.47
C ILE A 58 39.21 6.51 -17.02
N SER A 59 39.27 6.86 -18.29
CA SER A 59 38.18 7.60 -18.96
C SER A 59 36.91 6.76 -19.07
N GLU A 60 35.74 7.40 -19.14
CA GLU A 60 34.46 6.68 -19.35
C GLU A 60 34.50 5.79 -20.60
N LYS A 61 35.17 6.25 -21.66
CA LYS A 61 35.35 5.49 -22.91
C LYS A 61 36.19 4.22 -22.70
N GLN A 62 37.25 4.32 -21.90
CA GLN A 62 38.10 3.17 -21.56
C GLN A 62 37.38 2.21 -20.61
N ALA A 63 36.68 2.73 -19.59
CA ALA A 63 35.85 1.94 -18.69
C ALA A 63 34.75 1.16 -19.45
N ALA A 64 34.06 1.82 -20.38
CA ALA A 64 33.06 1.17 -21.24
C ALA A 64 33.67 0.04 -22.09
N LYS A 65 34.89 0.24 -22.62
CA LYS A 65 35.60 -0.78 -23.41
C LYS A 65 35.98 -1.99 -22.54
N ILE A 66 36.54 -1.77 -21.36
CA ILE A 66 36.91 -2.84 -20.40
C ILE A 66 35.67 -3.65 -20.01
N ILE A 67 34.56 -2.97 -19.66
CA ILE A 67 33.30 -3.63 -19.31
C ILE A 67 32.71 -4.40 -20.50
N SER A 68 32.77 -3.85 -21.72
CA SER A 68 32.29 -4.55 -22.93
C SER A 68 33.05 -5.85 -23.14
N GLN A 69 34.37 -5.82 -23.02
CA GLN A 69 35.21 -7.03 -23.18
C GLN A 69 34.93 -8.06 -22.08
N ALA A 70 34.76 -7.62 -20.84
CA ALA A 70 34.37 -8.49 -19.73
C ALA A 70 32.94 -9.08 -19.92
N ARG A 71 32.04 -8.36 -20.61
CA ARG A 71 30.70 -8.86 -20.96
C ARG A 71 30.71 -9.75 -22.20
N GLU A 72 31.62 -9.54 -23.14
CA GLU A 72 31.78 -10.40 -24.31
C GLU A 72 32.34 -11.77 -23.91
N SER A 73 33.22 -11.82 -22.90
CA SER A 73 33.68 -13.09 -22.32
C SER A 73 32.60 -13.80 -21.49
N ILE A 74 31.58 -13.08 -21.05
CA ILE A 74 30.44 -13.61 -20.30
C ILE A 74 29.18 -13.45 -21.16
N SER A 75 28.98 -14.34 -22.14
CA SER A 75 27.79 -14.42 -23.02
C SER A 75 26.52 -13.68 -22.52
N ILE A 76 26.41 -12.37 -22.77
CA ILE A 76 25.17 -11.60 -22.59
C ILE A 76 24.53 -11.47 -23.98
N ALA A 77 23.60 -12.37 -24.28
CA ALA A 77 22.80 -12.33 -25.49
C ALA A 77 21.39 -11.80 -25.18
N PHE A 78 20.84 -10.96 -26.07
CA PHE A 78 19.40 -10.74 -26.12
C PHE A 78 18.77 -12.00 -26.71
N ILE A 79 18.11 -12.77 -25.86
CA ILE A 79 17.53 -14.05 -26.22
C ILE A 79 15.99 -13.96 -26.24
N PRO A 80 15.31 -14.72 -27.11
CA PRO A 80 13.87 -14.92 -27.02
C PRO A 80 13.50 -15.68 -25.72
N ALA A 81 12.25 -15.54 -25.29
CA ALA A 81 11.81 -16.02 -23.98
C ALA A 81 11.92 -17.55 -23.81
N ASP A 82 11.79 -18.32 -24.89
CA ASP A 82 11.99 -19.77 -24.90
C ASP A 82 13.45 -20.17 -24.68
N GLU A 83 14.40 -19.38 -25.20
CA GLU A 83 15.82 -19.52 -24.87
C GLU A 83 16.12 -19.11 -23.43
N LEU A 84 15.42 -18.12 -22.86
CA LEU A 84 15.52 -17.80 -21.42
C LEU A 84 15.05 -18.96 -20.55
N VAL A 85 14.01 -19.69 -20.94
CA VAL A 85 13.57 -20.90 -20.23
C VAL A 85 14.66 -21.97 -20.27
N LYS A 86 15.33 -22.15 -21.42
CA LYS A 86 16.48 -23.07 -21.55
C LYS A 86 17.68 -22.61 -20.71
N MET A 87 18.01 -21.31 -20.71
CA MET A 87 19.09 -20.76 -19.89
C MET A 87 18.80 -20.85 -18.39
N ARG A 88 17.52 -20.74 -17.98
CA ARG A 88 17.08 -20.97 -16.60
C ARG A 88 17.27 -22.42 -16.13
N GLN A 89 17.50 -23.38 -17.03
CA GLN A 89 17.93 -24.73 -16.62
C GLN A 89 19.30 -24.73 -15.92
N ASN A 90 20.12 -23.68 -16.10
CA ASN A 90 21.39 -23.51 -15.41
C ASN A 90 21.26 -22.88 -14.01
N VAL A 91 20.05 -22.47 -13.59
CA VAL A 91 19.78 -22.04 -12.21
C VAL A 91 19.74 -23.29 -11.36
N LEU A 92 20.68 -23.37 -10.41
CA LEU A 92 20.78 -24.48 -9.48
C LEU A 92 19.99 -24.17 -8.22
N ARG A 93 19.67 -25.21 -7.44
CA ARG A 93 18.93 -25.07 -6.19
C ARG A 93 19.66 -25.78 -5.07
N LEU A 94 19.76 -25.10 -3.93
CA LEU A 94 20.34 -25.63 -2.70
C LEU A 94 19.24 -26.09 -1.75
N THR A 95 19.26 -27.36 -1.36
CA THR A 95 18.34 -27.91 -0.36
C THR A 95 18.54 -27.25 1.01
N THR A 96 17.42 -26.99 1.69
CA THR A 96 17.42 -26.57 3.10
C THR A 96 17.63 -27.73 4.07
N GLY A 97 17.57 -28.98 3.57
CA GLY A 97 17.57 -30.21 4.37
C GLY A 97 16.19 -30.61 4.87
N SER A 98 15.18 -29.74 4.72
CA SER A 98 13.78 -30.04 5.04
C SER A 98 12.96 -30.13 3.76
N LYS A 99 12.37 -31.32 3.51
CA LYS A 99 11.51 -31.54 2.33
C LYS A 99 10.34 -30.55 2.27
N THR A 100 9.72 -30.26 3.40
CA THR A 100 8.58 -29.34 3.47
C THR A 100 8.98 -27.91 3.13
N ILE A 101 10.15 -27.46 3.59
CA ILE A 101 10.65 -26.11 3.27
C ILE A 101 11.07 -26.07 1.79
N ASP A 102 11.73 -27.11 1.30
CA ASP A 102 12.14 -27.19 -0.11
C ASP A 102 10.91 -27.18 -1.04
N GLU A 103 9.86 -27.95 -0.73
CA GLU A 103 8.59 -27.93 -1.47
C GLU A 103 7.96 -26.53 -1.49
N LEU A 104 7.93 -25.84 -0.34
CA LEU A 104 7.42 -24.47 -0.25
C LEU A 104 8.23 -23.49 -1.12
N LEU A 105 9.55 -23.68 -1.19
CA LEU A 105 10.46 -22.87 -2.00
C LEU A 105 10.53 -23.31 -3.47
N GLY A 106 9.77 -24.34 -3.85
CA GLY A 106 9.74 -24.86 -5.22
C GLY A 106 10.96 -25.72 -5.60
N GLY A 107 11.68 -26.27 -4.62
CA GLY A 107 12.80 -27.20 -4.81
C GLY A 107 14.10 -26.81 -4.08
N GLY A 108 14.06 -25.81 -3.21
CA GLY A 108 15.23 -25.27 -2.50
C GLY A 108 15.56 -23.82 -2.88
N LEU A 109 16.70 -23.32 -2.39
CA LEU A 109 17.14 -21.94 -2.60
C LEU A 109 17.82 -21.79 -3.96
N GLU A 110 17.26 -20.95 -4.83
CA GLU A 110 17.79 -20.71 -6.17
C GLU A 110 19.12 -19.94 -6.14
N THR A 111 20.03 -20.27 -7.05
CA THR A 111 21.21 -19.45 -7.33
C THR A 111 20.82 -18.15 -8.03
N GLN A 112 21.71 -17.15 -8.03
CA GLN A 112 21.53 -15.85 -8.69
C GLN A 112 20.41 -14.97 -8.10
N THR A 113 19.83 -15.37 -6.96
CA THR A 113 18.83 -14.61 -6.20
C THR A 113 19.27 -14.45 -4.74
N ILE A 114 18.68 -13.46 -4.06
CA ILE A 114 18.84 -13.26 -2.62
C ILE A 114 17.58 -13.79 -1.94
N THR A 115 17.76 -14.67 -0.95
CA THR A 115 16.68 -15.13 -0.07
C THR A 115 16.85 -14.55 1.31
N GLU A 116 15.78 -13.97 1.86
CA GLU A 116 15.75 -13.42 3.21
C GLU A 116 15.01 -14.35 4.18
N PHE A 117 15.65 -14.71 5.29
CA PHE A 117 15.02 -15.35 6.44
C PHE A 117 14.87 -14.34 7.58
N TYR A 118 13.63 -14.00 7.95
CA TYR A 118 13.36 -13.08 9.05
C TYR A 118 12.51 -13.74 10.14
N GLY A 119 12.70 -13.29 11.39
CA GLY A 119 11.96 -13.82 12.53
C GLY A 119 12.53 -13.36 13.87
N GLN A 120 11.83 -13.68 14.97
CA GLN A 120 12.26 -13.33 16.33
C GLN A 120 13.62 -13.95 16.67
N TYR A 121 14.27 -13.42 17.71
CA TYR A 121 15.47 -14.05 18.26
C TYR A 121 15.16 -15.50 18.67
N GLY A 122 16.09 -16.42 18.42
CA GLY A 122 15.94 -17.83 18.82
C GLY A 122 15.09 -18.74 17.91
N VAL A 123 14.48 -18.23 16.82
CA VAL A 123 13.65 -19.07 15.91
C VAL A 123 14.44 -19.96 14.94
N GLY A 124 15.77 -20.02 15.07
CA GLY A 124 16.62 -20.91 14.27
C GLY A 124 17.18 -20.34 12.97
N LYS A 125 17.14 -19.00 12.74
CA LYS A 125 17.70 -18.36 11.53
C LYS A 125 19.17 -18.72 11.30
N SER A 126 20.03 -18.47 12.29
CA SER A 126 21.46 -18.79 12.19
C SER A 126 21.71 -20.28 12.04
N ILE A 127 20.95 -21.13 12.75
CA ILE A 127 21.03 -22.59 12.61
C ILE A 127 20.71 -23.05 11.19
N LEU A 128 19.70 -22.46 10.56
CA LEU A 128 19.41 -22.73 9.15
C LEU A 128 20.57 -22.30 8.25
N CYS A 129 21.18 -21.13 8.52
CA CYS A 129 22.39 -20.69 7.81
C CYS A 129 23.56 -21.67 7.98
N HIS A 130 23.81 -22.20 9.18
CA HIS A 130 24.81 -23.25 9.42
C HIS A 130 24.50 -24.51 8.61
N GLN A 131 23.24 -24.94 8.56
CA GLN A 131 22.84 -26.11 7.79
C GLN A 131 23.08 -25.92 6.29
N LEU A 132 22.79 -24.73 5.76
CA LEU A 132 23.04 -24.39 4.36
C LEU A 132 24.54 -24.40 4.02
N CYS A 133 25.40 -23.96 4.94
CA CYS A 133 26.86 -24.03 4.77
C CYS A 133 27.40 -25.46 4.64
N VAL A 134 26.73 -26.44 5.26
CA VAL A 134 27.10 -27.86 5.10
C VAL A 134 26.47 -28.44 3.83
N ASN A 135 25.19 -28.13 3.57
CA ASN A 135 24.47 -28.65 2.42
C ASN A 135 25.09 -28.24 1.08
N VAL A 136 25.60 -27.00 0.97
CA VAL A 136 26.15 -26.47 -0.29
C VAL A 136 27.35 -27.25 -0.80
N GLN A 137 28.08 -27.90 0.10
CA GLN A 137 29.27 -28.68 -0.23
C GLN A 137 28.95 -30.06 -0.82
N ARG A 138 27.70 -30.51 -0.70
CA ARG A 138 27.28 -31.82 -1.20
C ARG A 138 27.17 -31.83 -2.72
N PRO A 139 27.17 -33.02 -3.35
CA PRO A 139 26.89 -33.16 -4.78
C PRO A 139 25.52 -32.59 -5.17
N GLN A 140 25.42 -32.07 -6.39
CA GLN A 140 24.14 -31.56 -6.94
C GLN A 140 23.01 -32.60 -6.91
N GLU A 141 23.34 -33.87 -7.18
CA GLU A 141 22.40 -35.01 -7.13
C GLU A 141 21.77 -35.20 -5.74
N GLN A 142 22.44 -34.68 -4.71
CA GLN A 142 22.02 -34.74 -3.32
C GLN A 142 21.44 -33.42 -2.80
N GLY A 143 21.22 -32.44 -3.69
CA GLY A 143 20.70 -31.11 -3.39
C GLY A 143 21.75 -30.09 -2.93
N GLY A 144 23.05 -30.42 -3.01
CA GLY A 144 24.13 -29.45 -2.81
C GLY A 144 24.56 -28.76 -4.10
N LEU A 145 25.72 -28.08 -4.09
CA LEU A 145 26.24 -27.32 -5.24
C LEU A 145 27.74 -27.55 -5.51
N ASP A 146 28.35 -28.55 -4.88
CA ASP A 146 29.78 -28.88 -5.02
C ASP A 146 30.70 -27.67 -4.79
N GLY A 147 30.39 -26.83 -3.79
CA GLY A 147 31.14 -25.60 -3.52
C GLY A 147 31.15 -25.18 -2.05
N GLY A 148 32.03 -24.22 -1.74
CA GLY A 148 32.19 -23.69 -0.39
C GLY A 148 31.13 -22.67 0.00
N ALA A 149 31.19 -22.20 1.25
CA ALA A 149 30.34 -21.13 1.76
C ALA A 149 31.17 -19.92 2.21
N LEU A 150 30.68 -18.71 1.98
CA LEU A 150 31.17 -17.48 2.59
C LEU A 150 30.15 -17.03 3.64
N TYR A 151 30.57 -16.97 4.91
CA TYR A 151 29.73 -16.56 6.04
C TYR A 151 30.22 -15.22 6.59
N ILE A 152 29.42 -14.17 6.41
CA ILE A 152 29.65 -12.85 7.02
C ILE A 152 28.76 -12.75 8.25
N ASP A 153 29.38 -12.78 9.42
CA ASP A 153 28.72 -12.72 10.71
C ASP A 153 28.79 -11.30 11.28
N THR A 154 27.64 -10.73 11.63
CA THR A 154 27.54 -9.39 12.24
C THR A 154 27.22 -9.46 13.72
N GLU A 155 26.78 -10.62 14.24
CA GLU A 155 26.26 -10.77 15.60
C GLU A 155 27.00 -11.85 16.41
N GLN A 156 28.10 -12.39 15.87
CA GLN A 156 28.86 -13.50 16.44
C GLN A 156 27.95 -14.69 16.77
N THR A 157 27.10 -15.08 15.82
CA THR A 157 26.19 -16.24 15.92
C THR A 157 26.83 -17.52 15.39
N PHE A 158 27.95 -17.43 14.67
CA PHE A 158 28.61 -18.58 14.10
C PHE A 158 29.24 -19.46 15.17
N ARG A 159 28.94 -20.77 15.11
CA ARG A 159 29.39 -21.77 16.09
C ARG A 159 29.90 -23.00 15.34
N PRO A 160 31.22 -23.24 15.30
CA PRO A 160 31.80 -24.39 14.61
C PRO A 160 31.23 -25.74 15.07
N GLU A 161 30.78 -25.84 16.33
CA GLU A 161 30.20 -27.05 16.89
C GLU A 161 28.92 -27.48 16.16
N TRP A 162 28.15 -26.53 15.61
CA TRP A 162 26.99 -26.85 14.78
C TRP A 162 27.42 -27.43 13.43
N ILE A 163 28.48 -26.90 12.81
CA ILE A 163 29.04 -27.43 11.57
C ILE A 163 29.49 -28.88 11.77
N VAL A 164 30.23 -29.17 12.84
CA VAL A 164 30.69 -30.52 13.16
C VAL A 164 29.51 -31.48 13.32
N ARG A 165 28.47 -31.08 14.05
CA ARG A 165 27.27 -31.92 14.26
C ARG A 165 26.52 -32.18 12.95
N MET A 166 26.33 -31.15 12.13
CA MET A 166 25.61 -31.24 10.85
C MET A 166 26.39 -32.06 9.81
N ALA A 167 27.72 -31.89 9.74
CA ALA A 167 28.59 -32.66 8.88
C ALA A 167 28.57 -34.15 9.25
N ASN A 168 28.72 -34.48 10.54
CA ASN A 168 28.63 -35.86 11.02
C ASN A 168 27.28 -36.51 10.69
N HIS A 169 26.18 -35.78 10.86
CA HIS A 169 24.85 -36.30 10.51
C HIS A 169 24.72 -36.66 9.02
N LEU A 170 25.41 -35.90 8.15
CA LEU A 170 25.43 -36.12 6.71
C LEU A 170 26.54 -37.08 6.26
N GLY A 171 27.30 -37.67 7.18
CA GLY A 171 28.41 -38.57 6.87
C GLY A 171 29.61 -37.88 6.22
N MET A 172 29.75 -36.57 6.40
CA MET A 172 30.86 -35.76 5.89
C MET A 172 31.96 -35.65 6.94
N ASP A 173 33.21 -35.53 6.49
CA ASP A 173 34.34 -35.21 7.36
C ASP A 173 34.17 -33.79 7.96
N PRO A 174 34.05 -33.64 9.29
CA PRO A 174 33.84 -32.35 9.93
C PRO A 174 34.95 -31.33 9.67
N ASP A 175 36.21 -31.77 9.61
CA ASP A 175 37.35 -30.87 9.43
C ASP A 175 37.38 -30.32 8.01
N ALA A 176 37.17 -31.19 7.00
CA ALA A 176 36.99 -30.75 5.62
C ALA A 176 35.76 -29.85 5.44
N ALA A 177 34.64 -30.18 6.09
CA ALA A 177 33.41 -29.38 6.02
C ALA A 177 33.62 -27.98 6.60
N ALA A 178 34.33 -27.86 7.73
CA ALA A 178 34.67 -26.58 8.34
C ALA A 178 35.67 -25.78 7.49
N HIS A 179 36.68 -26.44 6.90
CA HIS A 179 37.67 -25.79 6.03
C HIS A 179 37.05 -25.10 4.81
N ASN A 180 35.98 -25.67 4.25
CA ASN A 180 35.29 -25.11 3.08
C ASN A 180 34.31 -23.97 3.40
N ILE A 181 34.24 -23.54 4.67
CA ILE A 181 33.42 -22.41 5.12
C ILE A 181 34.36 -21.25 5.45
N ILE A 182 34.37 -20.24 4.58
CA ILE A 182 35.13 -19.01 4.78
C ILE A 182 34.32 -18.09 5.67
N TYR A 183 34.81 -17.86 6.88
CA TYR A 183 34.15 -17.01 7.88
C TYR A 183 34.80 -15.62 7.94
N SER A 184 33.98 -14.58 8.07
CA SER A 184 34.45 -13.23 8.40
C SER A 184 33.47 -12.53 9.32
N GLU A 185 34.01 -11.89 10.36
CA GLU A 185 33.23 -11.08 11.29
C GLU A 185 33.21 -9.62 10.83
N ALA A 186 32.01 -9.05 10.70
CA ALA A 186 31.82 -7.62 10.51
C ALA A 186 31.68 -6.94 11.88
N TYR A 187 32.42 -5.86 12.11
CA TYR A 187 32.43 -5.13 13.39
C TYR A 187 31.52 -3.90 13.37
N ASN A 188 31.16 -3.43 12.18
CA ASN A 188 30.31 -2.27 11.93
C ASN A 188 29.76 -2.32 10.49
N SER A 189 28.88 -1.39 10.14
CA SER A 189 28.18 -1.36 8.84
C SER A 189 29.11 -1.12 7.66
N ASP A 190 30.13 -0.27 7.82
CA ASP A 190 31.11 0.01 6.78
C ASP A 190 32.05 -1.18 6.56
N HIS A 191 32.44 -1.89 7.63
CA HIS A 191 33.21 -3.14 7.54
C HIS A 191 32.39 -4.23 6.84
N GLN A 192 31.11 -4.38 7.19
CA GLN A 192 30.20 -5.31 6.51
C GLN A 192 30.12 -5.04 5.00
N ILE A 193 30.04 -3.77 4.59
CA ILE A 193 30.06 -3.37 3.18
C ILE A 193 31.40 -3.73 2.53
N LEU A 194 32.51 -3.40 3.17
CA LEU A 194 33.86 -3.65 2.68
C LEU A 194 34.13 -5.15 2.44
N LEU A 195 33.64 -6.01 3.34
CA LEU A 195 33.78 -7.47 3.20
C LEU A 195 33.14 -7.97 1.91
N LEU A 196 31.92 -7.52 1.56
CA LEU A 196 31.30 -7.87 0.27
C LEU A 196 31.95 -7.15 -0.93
N GLU A 197 32.50 -5.95 -0.76
CA GLU A 197 33.25 -5.28 -1.83
C GLU A 197 34.49 -6.10 -2.22
N LYS A 198 35.16 -6.75 -1.25
CA LYS A 198 36.35 -7.59 -1.47
C LYS A 198 36.08 -9.10 -1.63
N ALA A 199 34.81 -9.51 -1.61
CA ALA A 199 34.46 -10.94 -1.59
C ALA A 199 34.68 -11.66 -2.93
N ASP A 200 34.81 -10.97 -4.06
CA ASP A 200 34.86 -11.60 -5.38
C ASP A 200 36.07 -12.53 -5.55
N ARG A 201 37.24 -12.11 -5.06
CA ARG A 201 38.44 -12.97 -5.01
C ARG A 201 38.24 -14.20 -4.14
N ILE A 202 37.71 -14.00 -2.92
CA ILE A 202 37.45 -15.08 -1.95
C ILE A 202 36.47 -16.11 -2.53
N ILE A 203 35.43 -15.63 -3.22
CA ILE A 203 34.43 -16.47 -3.87
C ILE A 203 35.08 -17.33 -4.96
N LYS A 204 35.94 -16.74 -5.79
CA LYS A 204 36.62 -17.45 -6.89
C LYS A 204 37.63 -18.48 -6.38
N GLU A 205 38.51 -18.09 -5.46
CA GLU A 205 39.58 -18.95 -4.92
C GLU A 205 39.02 -20.15 -4.15
N ASN A 206 37.93 -19.97 -3.41
CA ASN A 206 37.34 -21.02 -2.56
C ASN A 206 36.12 -21.70 -3.20
N ARG A 207 35.85 -21.47 -4.49
CA ARG A 207 34.70 -22.02 -5.24
C ARG A 207 33.39 -21.87 -4.47
N VAL A 208 33.16 -20.69 -3.91
CA VAL A 208 31.99 -20.43 -3.07
C VAL A 208 30.71 -20.51 -3.90
N ARG A 209 29.72 -21.26 -3.41
CA ARG A 209 28.39 -21.41 -4.00
C ARG A 209 27.26 -20.90 -3.11
N LEU A 210 27.59 -20.47 -1.88
CA LEU A 210 26.66 -19.87 -0.93
C LEU A 210 27.31 -18.67 -0.24
N ILE A 211 26.63 -17.52 -0.24
CA ILE A 211 27.03 -16.32 0.50
C ILE A 211 25.96 -16.05 1.56
N ILE A 212 26.35 -16.00 2.83
CA ILE A 212 25.48 -15.70 3.97
C ILE A 212 25.88 -14.37 4.59
N VAL A 213 24.89 -13.52 4.87
CA VAL A 213 25.03 -12.35 5.74
C VAL A 213 24.09 -12.51 6.94
N ASP A 214 24.64 -12.87 8.10
CA ASP A 214 23.90 -13.12 9.34
C ASP A 214 24.32 -12.09 10.41
N SER A 215 23.60 -11.00 10.64
CA SER A 215 22.35 -10.55 10.02
C SER A 215 22.53 -9.26 9.22
N LEU A 216 21.71 -9.09 8.19
CA LEU A 216 21.84 -7.98 7.24
C LEU A 216 21.78 -6.61 7.90
N THR A 217 20.95 -6.48 8.95
CA THR A 217 20.55 -5.17 9.48
C THR A 217 21.08 -4.84 10.88
N ALA A 218 21.80 -5.75 11.56
CA ALA A 218 22.24 -5.54 12.94
C ALA A 218 23.04 -4.24 13.12
N HIS A 219 24.16 -4.09 12.39
CA HIS A 219 25.02 -2.90 12.47
C HIS A 219 24.34 -1.63 11.96
N PHE A 220 23.57 -1.74 10.88
CA PHE A 220 22.80 -0.62 10.35
C PHE A 220 21.76 -0.09 11.35
N ARG A 221 21.24 -0.94 12.23
CA ARG A 221 20.28 -0.54 13.26
C ARG A 221 20.96 0.12 14.47
N SER A 222 22.15 -0.33 14.86
CA SER A 222 22.87 0.22 16.00
C SER A 222 23.53 1.56 15.68
N GLU A 223 24.06 1.72 14.47
CA GLU A 223 24.83 2.91 14.08
C GLU A 223 23.98 4.09 13.61
N TYR A 224 22.84 3.81 12.97
CA TYR A 224 21.97 4.84 12.39
C TYR A 224 20.68 4.93 13.20
N LEU A 225 20.80 5.56 14.38
CA LEU A 225 19.72 5.79 15.33
C LEU A 225 18.85 6.97 14.91
N GLY A 226 17.56 6.91 15.27
CA GLY A 226 16.62 7.99 14.98
C GLY A 226 16.11 8.02 13.54
N ARG A 227 15.17 8.95 13.27
CA ARG A 227 14.51 9.08 11.97
C ARG A 227 15.30 9.92 10.96
N GLU A 228 16.23 10.75 11.44
CA GLU A 228 17.10 11.61 10.62
C GLU A 228 18.11 10.82 9.79
N MET A 229 18.66 9.74 10.36
CA MET A 229 19.64 8.87 9.69
C MET A 229 19.00 7.79 8.81
N LEU A 230 17.66 7.79 8.70
CA LEU A 230 16.91 6.76 7.97
C LEU A 230 17.31 6.71 6.49
N ALA A 231 17.36 7.87 5.82
CA ALA A 231 17.65 7.94 4.40
C ALA A 231 19.07 7.42 4.07
N GLU A 232 20.06 7.82 4.86
CA GLU A 232 21.44 7.36 4.71
C GLU A 232 21.57 5.85 4.95
N ARG A 233 20.96 5.34 6.03
CA ARG A 233 20.91 3.91 6.33
C ARG A 233 20.32 3.12 5.17
N GLN A 234 19.18 3.58 4.66
CA GLN A 234 18.48 2.96 3.55
C GLN A 234 19.30 2.95 2.26
N GLN A 235 20.04 4.02 1.98
CA GLN A 235 20.92 4.11 0.82
C GLN A 235 22.11 3.14 0.94
N LYS A 236 22.73 3.05 2.12
CA LYS A 236 23.84 2.11 2.37
C LYS A 236 23.39 0.64 2.29
N ILE A 237 22.26 0.28 2.91
CA ILE A 237 21.67 -1.07 2.79
C ILE A 237 21.38 -1.42 1.33
N ASN A 238 20.82 -0.48 0.56
CA ASN A 238 20.58 -0.69 -0.88
C ASN A 238 21.87 -0.95 -1.67
N LYS A 239 22.92 -0.15 -1.43
CA LYS A 239 24.23 -0.37 -2.08
C LYS A 239 24.77 -1.76 -1.74
N HIS A 240 24.65 -2.17 -0.47
CA HIS A 240 25.09 -3.48 0.02
C HIS A 240 24.33 -4.64 -0.63
N MET A 241 22.99 -4.59 -0.65
CA MET A 241 22.14 -5.58 -1.30
C MET A 241 22.36 -5.68 -2.81
N HIS A 242 22.60 -4.55 -3.48
CA HIS A 242 22.96 -4.55 -4.90
C HIS A 242 24.32 -5.19 -5.15
N ARG A 243 25.32 -4.98 -4.28
CA ARG A 243 26.61 -5.70 -4.39
C ARG A 243 26.42 -7.20 -4.20
N LEU A 244 25.66 -7.62 -3.19
CA LEU A 244 25.35 -9.04 -2.95
C LEU A 244 24.65 -9.69 -4.15
N SER A 245 23.63 -9.03 -4.72
CA SER A 245 22.91 -9.53 -5.90
C SER A 245 23.82 -9.66 -7.12
N ARG A 246 24.75 -8.71 -7.32
CA ARG A 246 25.74 -8.77 -8.40
C ARG A 246 26.68 -9.96 -8.23
N LEU A 247 27.21 -10.19 -7.03
CA LEU A 247 28.07 -11.34 -6.74
C LEU A 247 27.32 -12.66 -6.96
N ALA A 248 26.08 -12.77 -6.47
CA ALA A 248 25.25 -13.95 -6.65
C ALA A 248 25.03 -14.33 -8.12
N ARG A 249 24.80 -13.32 -8.98
CA ARG A 249 24.66 -13.49 -10.43
C ARG A 249 25.98 -13.82 -11.11
N ALA A 250 27.03 -13.06 -10.79
CA ALA A 250 28.35 -13.17 -11.42
C ALA A 250 28.97 -14.56 -11.21
N PHE A 251 28.80 -15.13 -10.01
CA PHE A 251 29.41 -16.40 -9.63
C PHE A 251 28.42 -17.58 -9.60
N ASN A 252 27.15 -17.36 -9.98
CA ASN A 252 26.07 -18.34 -9.89
C ASN A 252 26.01 -18.98 -8.49
N THR A 253 25.88 -18.14 -7.46
CA THR A 253 25.82 -18.55 -6.05
C THR A 253 24.43 -18.27 -5.47
N VAL A 254 24.09 -18.98 -4.40
CA VAL A 254 22.93 -18.65 -3.55
C VAL A 254 23.35 -17.53 -2.60
N ALA A 255 22.54 -16.48 -2.48
CA ALA A 255 22.74 -15.46 -1.46
C ALA A 255 21.63 -15.54 -0.41
N VAL A 256 22.02 -15.64 0.87
CA VAL A 256 21.11 -15.69 2.00
C VAL A 256 21.40 -14.55 2.95
N VAL A 257 20.36 -13.87 3.37
CA VAL A 257 20.44 -12.84 4.41
C VAL A 257 19.50 -13.19 5.53
N THR A 258 19.93 -13.02 6.78
CA THR A 258 19.01 -13.10 7.92
C THR A 258 18.62 -11.72 8.37
N ASN A 259 17.44 -11.64 8.99
CA ASN A 259 16.94 -10.39 9.51
C ASN A 259 16.18 -10.59 10.83
N GLN A 260 16.30 -9.62 11.72
CA GLN A 260 15.53 -9.60 12.96
C GLN A 260 14.20 -8.88 12.75
N VAL A 261 13.25 -9.19 13.61
CA VAL A 261 11.93 -8.56 13.62
C VAL A 261 11.85 -7.58 14.78
N MET A 262 11.16 -6.47 14.59
CA MET A 262 10.98 -5.46 15.64
C MET A 262 9.54 -5.53 16.15
N ALA A 263 9.37 -5.69 17.47
CA ALA A 263 8.07 -5.45 18.10
C ALA A 263 7.74 -3.96 17.98
N ARG A 264 6.51 -3.63 17.56
CA ARG A 264 6.02 -2.26 17.59
C ARG A 264 5.36 -1.99 18.94
N PRO A 265 5.98 -1.21 19.85
CA PRO A 265 5.35 -0.87 21.12
C PRO A 265 4.06 -0.04 20.97
N ASP A 266 3.81 0.53 19.79
CA ASP A 266 2.61 1.32 19.48
C ASP A 266 1.38 0.47 19.10
N ALA A 267 1.52 -0.85 18.96
CA ALA A 267 0.46 -1.75 18.55
C ALA A 267 -0.14 -2.49 19.76
N PHE A 268 -1.09 -1.85 20.45
CA PHE A 268 -1.70 -2.41 21.67
C PHE A 268 -2.50 -3.71 21.46
N PHE A 269 -2.72 -4.18 20.22
CA PHE A 269 -3.52 -5.39 19.95
C PHE A 269 -3.12 -6.18 18.68
N SER A 270 -1.90 -6.03 18.15
CA SER A 270 -1.42 -6.90 17.06
C SER A 270 -0.08 -7.57 17.37
N MET A 271 -0.02 -8.90 17.24
CA MET A 271 1.22 -9.65 17.09
C MET A 271 1.82 -9.45 15.67
N ALA A 272 1.85 -8.20 15.18
CA ALA A 272 2.43 -7.90 13.87
C ALA A 272 3.95 -7.87 13.98
N VAL A 273 4.58 -8.98 13.60
CA VAL A 273 6.03 -9.17 13.55
C VAL A 273 6.49 -8.86 12.12
N GLU A 274 7.04 -7.66 11.87
CA GLU A 274 7.57 -7.25 10.56
C GLU A 274 9.11 -7.33 10.52
N ALA A 275 9.67 -7.67 9.35
CA ALA A 275 11.11 -7.66 9.12
C ALA A 275 11.71 -6.25 9.29
N ALA A 276 12.88 -6.16 9.91
CA ALA A 276 13.59 -4.91 10.11
C ALA A 276 14.21 -4.39 8.80
N GLY A 277 13.89 -3.17 8.36
CA GLY A 277 14.44 -2.64 7.09
C GLY A 277 13.48 -1.75 6.32
N GLY A 278 12.21 -1.71 6.74
CA GLY A 278 11.18 -0.82 6.20
C GLY A 278 10.78 -1.15 4.76
N HIS A 279 10.07 -0.21 4.11
CA HIS A 279 9.52 -0.40 2.75
C HIS A 279 10.55 -0.60 1.66
N ILE A 280 11.84 -0.45 1.91
CA ILE A 280 12.84 -0.78 0.90
C ILE A 280 12.87 -2.27 0.60
N VAL A 281 12.56 -3.07 1.62
CA VAL A 281 12.37 -4.50 1.53
C VAL A 281 10.95 -4.86 1.02
N ALA A 282 10.01 -3.90 1.01
CA ALA A 282 8.56 -4.17 0.81
C ALA A 282 7.78 -3.13 -0.04
N HIS A 283 8.38 -2.46 -1.03
CA HIS A 283 7.94 -1.18 -1.61
C HIS A 283 6.50 -1.02 -2.16
N THR A 284 5.82 0.10 -1.81
CA THR A 284 4.86 0.89 -2.64
C THR A 284 4.72 2.35 -2.11
N CYS A 285 4.74 3.41 -2.95
CA CYS A 285 4.73 4.84 -2.50
C CYS A 285 3.76 5.76 -3.29
N LEU A 286 2.79 6.43 -2.64
CA LEU A 286 1.76 7.32 -3.24
C LEU A 286 2.04 8.83 -3.03
N HIS A 287 1.50 9.70 -3.90
CA HIS A 287 1.57 11.16 -3.73
C HIS A 287 0.73 11.63 -2.52
N PRO A 288 1.16 12.63 -1.72
CA PRO A 288 0.46 13.10 -0.50
C PRO A 288 -1.01 13.48 -0.67
N ASP A 289 -1.38 14.02 -1.84
CA ASP A 289 -2.76 14.41 -2.16
C ASP A 289 -3.65 13.27 -2.68
N THR A 290 -3.11 12.05 -2.81
CA THR A 290 -3.90 10.90 -3.24
C THR A 290 -5.04 10.67 -2.26
N LEU A 291 -6.28 10.55 -2.75
CA LEU A 291 -7.42 10.27 -1.92
C LEU A 291 -7.53 8.77 -1.65
N VAL A 292 -7.80 8.41 -0.40
CA VAL A 292 -8.06 7.04 0.03
C VAL A 292 -9.34 6.98 0.85
N GLN A 293 -10.02 5.84 0.81
CA GLN A 293 -11.25 5.62 1.55
C GLN A 293 -10.95 4.87 2.85
N LEU A 294 -11.45 5.40 3.97
CA LEU A 294 -11.40 4.75 5.27
C LEU A 294 -12.47 3.67 5.37
N ALA A 295 -12.31 2.73 6.31
CA ALA A 295 -13.26 1.63 6.49
C ALA A 295 -14.69 2.08 6.80
N ASP A 296 -14.86 3.28 7.38
CA ASP A 296 -16.17 3.89 7.66
C ASP A 296 -16.81 4.55 6.43
N GLY A 297 -16.14 4.53 5.28
CA GLY A 297 -16.60 5.12 4.02
C GLY A 297 -16.21 6.59 3.83
N SER A 298 -15.59 7.24 4.81
CA SER A 298 -15.05 8.59 4.65
C SER A 298 -13.84 8.60 3.71
N ILE A 299 -13.61 9.73 3.05
CA ILE A 299 -12.48 9.91 2.13
C ILE A 299 -11.50 10.91 2.75
N THR A 300 -10.23 10.54 2.78
CA THR A 300 -9.16 11.41 3.27
C THR A 300 -7.98 11.42 2.30
N LYS A 301 -7.05 12.36 2.47
CA LYS A 301 -5.78 12.33 1.76
C LYS A 301 -4.87 11.27 2.38
N VAL A 302 -4.06 10.59 1.58
CA VAL A 302 -3.08 9.61 2.05
C VAL A 302 -2.06 10.24 3.01
N SER A 303 -1.79 11.54 2.87
CA SER A 303 -0.97 12.31 3.81
C SER A 303 -1.56 12.47 5.21
N ALA A 304 -2.87 12.29 5.35
CA ALA A 304 -3.58 12.27 6.62
C ALA A 304 -3.82 10.84 7.14
N VAL A 305 -3.44 9.82 6.37
CA VAL A 305 -3.44 8.44 6.85
C VAL A 305 -2.29 8.26 7.84
N HIS A 306 -2.60 7.64 8.96
CA HIS A 306 -1.64 7.28 9.99
C HIS A 306 -1.86 5.83 10.40
N ASN A 307 -0.92 5.26 11.13
CA ASN A 307 -1.12 3.97 11.77
C ASN A 307 -1.59 4.17 13.23
N PRO A 308 -2.56 3.39 13.72
CA PRO A 308 -3.47 2.55 12.95
C PRO A 308 -4.60 3.40 12.36
N LEU A 309 -4.98 3.14 11.11
CA LEU A 309 -6.19 3.71 10.52
C LEU A 309 -6.87 2.64 9.65
N PRO A 310 -8.11 2.23 9.97
CA PRO A 310 -8.85 1.30 9.14
C PRO A 310 -9.11 1.87 7.74
N LEU A 311 -8.74 1.13 6.72
CA LEU A 311 -8.85 1.49 5.31
C LEU A 311 -9.69 0.44 4.57
N VAL A 312 -10.30 0.84 3.46
CA VAL A 312 -10.85 -0.13 2.50
C VAL A 312 -9.69 -0.75 1.72
N SER A 313 -9.60 -2.08 1.70
CA SER A 313 -8.65 -2.86 0.91
C SER A 313 -9.37 -3.80 -0.06
N ILE A 314 -8.62 -4.41 -0.97
CA ILE A 314 -9.13 -5.43 -1.91
C ILE A 314 -8.35 -6.71 -1.69
N ASP A 315 -9.04 -7.83 -1.53
CA ASP A 315 -8.44 -9.16 -1.54
C ASP A 315 -8.19 -9.60 -2.98
N LEU A 316 -6.92 -9.71 -3.36
CA LEU A 316 -6.50 -10.15 -4.70
C LEU A 316 -6.59 -11.67 -4.89
N ARG A 317 -6.74 -12.46 -3.83
CA ARG A 317 -6.79 -13.93 -3.86
C ARG A 317 -8.21 -14.45 -3.98
N GLU A 318 -9.17 -13.77 -3.35
CA GLU A 318 -10.58 -14.19 -3.31
C GLU A 318 -11.49 -13.28 -4.16
N GLY A 319 -11.24 -13.25 -5.47
CA GLY A 319 -12.19 -12.66 -6.42
C GLY A 319 -12.34 -11.14 -6.35
N LEU A 320 -11.31 -10.40 -5.91
CA LEU A 320 -11.29 -8.93 -5.83
C LEU A 320 -12.37 -8.34 -4.90
N GLN A 321 -12.71 -9.06 -3.84
CA GLN A 321 -13.68 -8.58 -2.86
C GLN A 321 -13.10 -7.48 -1.98
N ALA A 322 -13.94 -6.52 -1.62
CA ALA A 322 -13.56 -5.47 -0.69
C ALA A 322 -13.47 -6.02 0.73
N ALA A 323 -12.40 -5.66 1.43
CA ALA A 323 -12.17 -6.01 2.82
C ALA A 323 -11.82 -4.76 3.64
N THR A 324 -11.91 -4.86 4.97
CA THR A 324 -11.36 -3.85 5.86
C THR A 324 -9.91 -4.20 6.16
N GLY A 325 -8.98 -3.41 5.61
CA GLY A 325 -7.57 -3.43 5.97
C GLY A 325 -7.27 -2.43 7.07
N THR A 326 -6.10 -2.54 7.69
CA THR A 326 -5.61 -1.52 8.63
C THR A 326 -4.31 -0.95 8.07
N CYS A 327 -4.19 0.38 8.05
CA CYS A 327 -2.93 1.03 7.76
C CYS A 327 -1.91 0.58 8.81
N THR A 328 -0.96 -0.26 8.39
CA THR A 328 0.13 -0.73 9.25
C THR A 328 1.28 0.27 9.32
N GLY A 329 1.24 1.37 8.57
CA GLY A 329 2.16 2.51 8.71
C GLY A 329 2.02 3.52 7.59
N ALA A 330 2.56 4.71 7.83
CA ALA A 330 2.56 5.82 6.88
C ALA A 330 3.97 6.41 6.78
N TRP A 331 4.51 6.47 5.57
CA TRP A 331 5.87 6.95 5.30
C TRP A 331 5.79 8.08 4.28
N LYS A 332 6.47 9.20 4.59
CA LYS A 332 6.57 10.36 3.69
C LYS A 332 7.95 10.32 3.04
N THR A 333 7.97 10.44 1.71
CA THR A 333 9.20 10.47 0.91
C THR A 333 9.10 11.65 -0.04
N GLU A 334 10.11 12.51 -0.05
CA GLU A 334 10.23 13.60 -1.02
C GLU A 334 10.95 13.09 -2.26
N LEU A 335 10.34 13.30 -3.43
CA LEU A 335 10.89 12.84 -4.71
C LEU A 335 10.95 14.00 -5.70
N PRO A 336 12.02 14.07 -6.51
CA PRO A 336 12.22 15.16 -7.47
C PRO A 336 11.26 15.09 -8.65
N GLU A 337 10.68 13.92 -8.94
CA GLU A 337 9.81 13.70 -10.09
C GLU A 337 8.47 13.06 -9.66
N ILE A 338 7.37 13.62 -10.14
CA ILE A 338 6.01 13.10 -9.96
C ILE A 338 5.37 12.95 -11.34
N LEU A 339 5.00 11.72 -11.68
CA LEU A 339 4.30 11.41 -12.91
C LEU A 339 2.81 11.71 -12.77
N ARG A 340 2.21 12.26 -13.84
CA ARG A 340 0.76 12.42 -13.96
C ARG A 340 0.20 11.37 -14.89
N ILE A 341 -0.62 10.48 -14.35
CA ILE A 341 -1.22 9.37 -15.09
C ILE A 341 -2.69 9.70 -15.31
N ARG A 342 -3.11 9.68 -16.57
CA ARG A 342 -4.51 9.87 -16.97
C ARG A 342 -5.10 8.52 -17.36
N ALA A 343 -5.76 7.89 -16.40
CA ALA A 343 -6.77 6.87 -16.68
C ALA A 343 -8.12 7.59 -16.88
N GLY A 344 -9.29 6.94 -16.75
CA GLY A 344 -10.59 7.66 -16.71
C GLY A 344 -10.73 8.73 -15.59
N PHE A 345 -9.63 9.01 -14.87
CA PHE A 345 -9.39 9.99 -13.81
C PHE A 345 -7.88 10.32 -13.80
N GLU A 346 -7.49 11.42 -13.12
CA GLU A 346 -6.08 11.83 -13.03
C GLU A 346 -5.47 11.39 -11.68
N ILE A 347 -4.34 10.68 -11.74
CA ILE A 347 -3.55 10.26 -10.58
C ILE A 347 -2.17 10.91 -10.67
N LYS A 348 -1.64 11.36 -9.53
CA LYS A 348 -0.24 11.75 -9.38
C LYS A 348 0.50 10.68 -8.58
N ALA A 349 1.60 10.17 -9.11
CA ALA A 349 2.35 9.10 -8.46
C ALA A 349 3.86 9.24 -8.70
N SER A 350 4.65 8.62 -7.84
CA SER A 350 6.10 8.51 -8.04
C SER A 350 6.42 7.57 -9.20
N PRO A 351 7.56 7.72 -9.90
CA PRO A 351 7.99 6.80 -10.97
C PRO A 351 8.01 5.32 -10.57
N ASN A 352 8.29 5.03 -9.30
CA ASN A 352 8.38 3.66 -8.78
C ASN A 352 7.04 3.14 -8.22
N HIS A 353 5.99 3.96 -8.23
CA HIS A 353 4.68 3.55 -7.71
C HIS A 353 4.12 2.39 -8.54
N ARG A 354 3.63 1.35 -7.87
CA ARG A 354 3.08 0.17 -8.53
C ARG A 354 1.59 0.37 -8.84
N PHE A 355 1.24 0.12 -10.09
CA PHE A 355 -0.10 0.05 -10.62
C PHE A 355 -0.41 -1.39 -11.01
N PHE A 356 -1.70 -1.71 -11.04
CA PHE A 356 -2.17 -2.95 -11.64
C PHE A 356 -2.65 -2.66 -13.05
N LYS A 357 -2.11 -3.37 -14.04
CA LYS A 357 -2.60 -3.32 -15.42
C LYS A 357 -3.14 -4.66 -15.87
N LEU A 358 -4.06 -4.63 -16.83
CA LEU A 358 -4.55 -5.82 -17.49
C LEU A 358 -3.60 -6.20 -18.62
N GLN A 359 -3.13 -7.45 -18.59
CA GLN A 359 -2.38 -8.08 -19.67
C GLN A 359 -3.17 -9.32 -20.13
N GLY A 360 -3.94 -9.15 -21.20
CA GLY A 360 -4.95 -10.15 -21.58
C GLY A 360 -6.12 -10.15 -20.58
N LEU A 361 -6.32 -11.27 -19.88
CA LEU A 361 -7.33 -11.42 -18.82
C LEU A 361 -6.72 -11.44 -17.41
N GLU A 362 -5.40 -11.29 -17.29
CA GLU A 362 -4.69 -11.34 -16.01
C GLU A 362 -4.34 -9.94 -15.51
N ILE A 363 -4.37 -9.77 -14.20
CA ILE A 363 -3.94 -8.55 -13.52
C ILE A 363 -2.46 -8.69 -13.19
N VAL A 364 -1.63 -7.83 -13.75
CA VAL A 364 -0.19 -7.80 -13.52
C VAL A 364 0.23 -6.46 -12.91
N GLU A 365 1.28 -6.49 -12.11
CA GLU A 365 1.82 -5.30 -11.46
C GLU A 365 2.86 -4.61 -12.37
N VAL A 366 2.81 -3.29 -12.43
CA VAL A 366 3.71 -2.46 -13.27
C VAL A 366 4.06 -1.17 -12.55
N GLN A 367 5.28 -0.66 -12.69
CA GLN A 367 5.64 0.62 -12.11
C GLN A 367 5.14 1.78 -12.98
N ALA A 368 4.87 2.93 -12.35
CA ALA A 368 4.35 4.12 -13.00
C ALA A 368 5.21 4.58 -14.19
N ARG A 369 6.54 4.50 -14.05
CA ARG A 369 7.51 4.82 -15.11
C ARG A 369 7.45 3.89 -16.32
N ASP A 370 6.93 2.68 -16.12
CA ASP A 370 6.85 1.64 -17.14
C ASP A 370 5.46 1.58 -17.80
N LEU A 371 4.52 2.44 -17.36
CA LEU A 371 3.21 2.60 -17.98
C LEU A 371 3.32 3.28 -19.34
N ARG A 372 2.55 2.76 -20.30
CA ARG A 372 2.48 3.29 -21.66
C ARG A 372 1.07 3.76 -21.99
N VAL A 373 0.99 4.73 -22.89
CA VAL A 373 -0.31 5.16 -23.45
C VAL A 373 -0.97 3.96 -24.13
N GLY A 374 -2.17 3.60 -23.67
CA GLY A 374 -2.91 2.43 -24.13
C GLY A 374 -2.94 1.26 -23.13
N ASP A 375 -2.15 1.29 -22.06
CA ASP A 375 -2.27 0.31 -20.97
C ASP A 375 -3.64 0.46 -20.26
N TYR A 376 -4.30 -0.67 -20.01
CA TYR A 376 -5.56 -0.71 -19.24
C TYR A 376 -5.24 -0.91 -17.76
N LEU A 377 -5.49 0.12 -16.94
CA LEU A 377 -5.32 0.01 -15.48
C LEU A 377 -6.51 -0.68 -14.83
N ALA A 378 -6.23 -1.64 -13.96
CA ALA A 378 -7.21 -2.27 -13.09
C ALA A 378 -7.40 -1.41 -11.83
N TYR A 379 -8.63 -0.96 -11.58
CA TYR A 379 -8.98 -0.22 -10.37
C TYR A 379 -10.45 -0.46 -10.01
N PRO A 380 -10.81 -0.43 -8.72
CA PRO A 380 -12.19 -0.60 -8.28
C PRO A 380 -13.05 0.59 -8.71
N ARG A 381 -14.18 0.33 -9.38
CA ARG A 381 -15.09 1.40 -9.84
C ARG A 381 -16.35 1.55 -9.00
N ARG A 382 -16.82 0.45 -8.40
CA ARG A 382 -18.03 0.41 -7.58
C ARG A 382 -17.84 -0.62 -6.47
N PHE A 383 -18.15 -0.22 -5.25
CA PHE A 383 -18.16 -1.10 -4.08
C PHE A 383 -19.60 -1.35 -3.66
N GLU A 384 -19.99 -2.62 -3.54
CA GLU A 384 -21.28 -2.97 -2.95
C GLU A 384 -21.15 -3.02 -1.43
N VAL A 385 -21.51 -1.92 -0.77
CA VAL A 385 -21.51 -1.85 0.70
C VAL A 385 -22.84 -2.41 1.23
N LYS A 386 -22.78 -3.54 1.95
CA LYS A 386 -23.94 -4.10 2.67
C LYS A 386 -24.06 -3.40 4.03
N GLY A 387 -24.84 -2.32 4.09
CA GLY A 387 -25.13 -1.61 5.33
C GLY A 387 -26.35 -2.16 6.07
N THR A 388 -26.41 -1.96 7.38
CA THR A 388 -27.62 -2.15 8.19
C THR A 388 -28.40 -0.84 8.30
N PRO A 389 -29.75 -0.84 8.32
CA PRO A 389 -30.54 0.37 8.50
C PRO A 389 -30.16 1.08 9.81
N GLN A 390 -29.73 2.34 9.71
CA GLN A 390 -29.37 3.16 10.86
C GLN A 390 -30.53 4.07 11.24
N ARG A 391 -30.94 4.06 12.51
CA ARG A 391 -31.96 5.01 12.98
C ARG A 391 -31.37 6.41 13.05
N ILE A 392 -32.11 7.40 12.54
CA ILE A 392 -31.72 8.80 12.64
C ILE A 392 -32.43 9.48 13.81
N PRO A 393 -31.83 10.54 14.40
CA PRO A 393 -32.44 11.28 15.49
C PRO A 393 -33.86 11.72 15.15
N MET A 394 -34.81 11.44 16.04
CA MET A 394 -36.21 11.75 15.81
C MET A 394 -36.42 13.28 15.81
N VAL A 395 -36.46 13.88 14.62
CA VAL A 395 -36.88 15.27 14.45
C VAL A 395 -38.39 15.29 14.30
N ARG A 396 -39.09 15.85 15.30
CA ARG A 396 -40.53 16.07 15.21
C ARG A 396 -40.79 17.31 14.34
N PRO A 397 -41.31 17.18 13.10
CA PRO A 397 -41.61 18.34 12.30
C PRO A 397 -42.70 19.16 12.98
N LYS A 398 -42.56 20.49 12.94
CA LYS A 398 -43.59 21.40 13.43
C LYS A 398 -44.85 21.25 12.58
N ARG A 399 -45.88 20.63 13.13
CA ARG A 399 -47.18 20.48 12.48
C ARG A 399 -48.09 21.62 12.89
N PHE A 400 -48.70 22.27 11.90
CA PHE A 400 -49.60 23.39 12.11
C PHE A 400 -51.04 22.99 11.88
N TYR A 401 -51.94 23.46 12.73
CA TYR A 401 -53.37 23.17 12.69
C TYR A 401 -54.17 24.46 12.78
N ARG A 402 -55.39 24.43 12.26
CA ARG A 402 -56.41 25.46 12.49
C ARG A 402 -57.55 24.84 13.26
N LEU A 403 -58.12 25.62 14.17
CA LEU A 403 -59.32 25.21 14.89
C LEU A 403 -60.54 25.31 13.97
N THR A 404 -61.43 24.32 13.98
CA THR A 404 -62.74 24.43 13.34
C THR A 404 -63.56 25.53 14.01
N LYS A 405 -64.61 26.03 13.35
CA LYS A 405 -65.53 27.00 13.95
C LYS A 405 -66.13 26.47 15.25
N LYS A 406 -66.57 25.21 15.23
CA LYS A 406 -67.13 24.49 16.38
C LYS A 406 -66.13 24.34 17.53
N GLY A 407 -64.89 23.94 17.24
CA GLY A 407 -63.82 23.87 18.24
C GLY A 407 -63.50 25.23 18.85
N ALA A 408 -63.53 26.30 18.06
CA ALA A 408 -63.29 27.66 18.53
C ALA A 408 -64.39 28.19 19.44
N GLU A 409 -65.64 27.85 19.17
CA GLU A 409 -66.78 28.20 20.02
C GLU A 409 -66.73 27.43 21.34
N HIS A 410 -66.49 26.12 21.28
CA HIS A 410 -66.38 25.26 22.46
C HIS A 410 -65.22 25.69 23.37
N LEU A 411 -64.05 25.98 22.79
CA LEU A 411 -62.92 26.48 23.56
C LEU A 411 -63.25 27.84 24.22
N LYS A 412 -63.96 28.74 23.54
CA LYS A 412 -64.37 30.02 24.12
C LYS A 412 -65.41 29.87 25.22
N SER A 413 -66.36 28.94 25.11
CA SER A 413 -67.39 28.73 26.14
C SER A 413 -66.76 28.17 27.41
N THR A 414 -65.88 27.18 27.29
CA THR A 414 -65.16 26.59 28.45
C THR A 414 -64.25 27.61 29.12
N LEU A 415 -63.52 28.41 28.34
CA LEU A 415 -62.69 29.49 28.90
C LEU A 415 -63.49 30.56 29.67
N ARG A 416 -64.76 30.77 29.31
CA ARG A 416 -65.65 31.67 30.07
C ARG A 416 -66.19 31.01 31.34
N ALA A 417 -66.46 29.71 31.30
CA ALA A 417 -66.97 28.94 32.43
C ALA A 417 -65.92 28.74 33.53
N ASP A 418 -64.66 28.47 33.15
CA ASP A 418 -63.59 28.12 34.10
C ASP A 418 -62.81 29.34 34.63
N HIS A 419 -63.27 30.56 34.35
CA HIS A 419 -62.60 31.82 34.72
C HIS A 419 -61.10 31.91 34.35
N VAL A 420 -60.66 31.15 33.33
CA VAL A 420 -59.25 31.13 32.92
C VAL A 420 -58.92 32.44 32.20
N SER A 421 -58.05 33.24 32.82
CA SER A 421 -57.66 34.53 32.24
C SER A 421 -56.89 34.34 30.92
N ARG A 422 -57.14 35.23 29.96
CA ARG A 422 -56.41 35.24 28.68
C ARG A 422 -54.91 35.45 28.86
N ALA A 423 -54.49 36.10 29.95
CA ALA A 423 -53.10 36.27 30.33
C ALA A 423 -52.43 34.93 30.68
N ARG A 424 -53.12 34.08 31.45
CA ARG A 424 -52.62 32.75 31.83
C ARG A 424 -52.50 31.82 30.62
N LEU A 425 -53.44 31.86 29.69
CA LEU A 425 -53.38 31.09 28.43
C LEU A 425 -52.26 31.54 27.52
N LYS A 426 -52.05 32.86 27.43
CA LYS A 426 -50.98 33.47 26.63
C LYS A 426 -49.62 32.95 27.10
N GLU A 427 -49.38 32.98 28.40
CA GLU A 427 -48.13 32.56 29.03
C GLU A 427 -47.90 31.05 28.87
N ALA A 428 -48.89 30.22 29.23
CA ALA A 428 -48.76 28.78 29.17
C ALA A 428 -48.63 28.24 27.73
N ALA A 429 -49.33 28.84 26.75
CA ALA A 429 -49.25 28.43 25.35
C ALA A 429 -48.06 29.07 24.59
N GLY A 430 -47.27 29.93 25.24
CA GLY A 430 -46.12 30.63 24.63
C GLY A 430 -46.52 31.53 23.45
N LEU A 431 -47.73 32.09 23.46
CA LEU A 431 -48.24 32.92 22.36
C LEU A 431 -48.23 34.41 22.74
N THR A 432 -48.21 35.29 21.74
CA THR A 432 -48.56 36.70 21.98
C THR A 432 -50.08 36.84 22.09
N GLU A 433 -50.55 37.88 22.78
CA GLU A 433 -51.99 38.17 22.93
C GLU A 433 -52.68 38.33 21.56
N ARG A 434 -51.99 38.97 20.61
CA ARG A 434 -52.43 39.10 19.23
C ARG A 434 -52.57 37.73 18.55
N THR A 435 -51.59 36.84 18.71
CA THR A 435 -51.63 35.50 18.11
C THR A 435 -52.75 34.67 18.71
N LEU A 436 -52.90 34.64 20.03
CA LEU A 436 -53.98 33.93 20.72
C LEU A 436 -55.36 34.41 20.25
N ARG A 437 -55.56 35.75 20.16
CA ARG A 437 -56.81 36.32 19.62
C ARG A 437 -57.09 35.87 18.19
N ARG A 438 -56.06 35.77 17.34
CA ARG A 438 -56.19 35.33 15.94
C ARG A 438 -56.47 33.83 15.84
N VAL A 439 -55.85 33.00 16.68
CA VAL A 439 -56.13 31.55 16.74
C VAL A 439 -57.60 31.32 17.11
N LEU A 440 -58.08 31.97 18.18
CA LEU A 440 -59.44 31.80 18.67
C LEU A 440 -60.52 32.41 17.76
N ASN A 441 -60.26 33.55 17.13
CA ASN A 441 -61.31 34.30 16.43
C ASN A 441 -61.19 34.31 14.91
N ARG A 442 -60.03 33.97 14.34
CA ARG A 442 -59.77 34.08 12.90
C ARG A 442 -59.24 32.78 12.29
N GLY A 443 -59.31 31.67 13.01
CA GLY A 443 -58.79 30.36 12.54
C GLY A 443 -57.31 30.44 12.15
N PHE A 444 -56.51 31.24 12.87
CA PHE A 444 -55.09 31.38 12.55
C PHE A 444 -54.35 30.07 12.88
N PRO A 445 -53.46 29.60 12.00
CA PRO A 445 -52.75 28.36 12.22
C PRO A 445 -51.74 28.49 13.36
N ALA A 446 -51.69 27.49 14.24
CA ALA A 446 -50.70 27.39 15.32
C ALA A 446 -50.09 25.99 15.37
N GLU A 447 -48.97 25.85 16.08
CA GLU A 447 -48.33 24.54 16.27
C GLU A 447 -49.25 23.61 17.05
N ARG A 448 -49.20 22.30 16.76
CA ARG A 448 -50.01 21.28 17.46
C ARG A 448 -49.89 21.38 18.98
N LYS A 449 -48.66 21.58 19.46
CA LYS A 449 -48.35 21.73 20.90
C LYS A 449 -49.17 22.84 21.55
N THR A 450 -49.41 23.94 20.83
CA THR A 450 -50.28 25.03 21.32
C THR A 450 -51.69 24.54 21.62
N PHE A 451 -52.28 23.72 20.73
CA PHE A 451 -53.62 23.18 20.96
C PHE A 451 -53.65 22.09 22.02
N GLU A 452 -52.57 21.30 22.17
CA GLU A 452 -52.41 20.33 23.26
C GLU A 452 -52.40 21.04 24.62
N THR A 453 -51.61 22.09 24.77
CA THR A 453 -51.58 22.91 25.99
C THR A 453 -52.93 23.59 26.27
N LEU A 454 -53.61 24.08 25.23
CA LEU A 454 -54.96 24.66 25.40
C LEU A 454 -55.99 23.59 25.83
N ALA A 455 -55.91 22.38 25.30
CA ALA A 455 -56.77 21.26 25.68
C ALA A 455 -56.54 20.84 27.13
N GLU A 456 -55.29 20.76 27.57
CA GLU A 456 -54.91 20.44 28.94
C GLU A 456 -55.42 21.48 29.94
N LEU A 457 -55.20 22.77 29.65
CA LEU A 457 -55.60 23.87 30.54
C LEU A 457 -57.11 24.04 30.67
N THR A 458 -57.87 23.58 29.66
CA THR A 458 -59.34 23.68 29.64
C THR A 458 -60.04 22.36 29.91
N GLY A 459 -59.29 21.27 30.12
CA GLY A 459 -59.85 19.92 30.27
C GLY A 459 -60.58 19.38 29.03
N LEU A 460 -60.53 20.08 27.90
CA LEU A 460 -61.25 19.72 26.68
C LEU A 460 -60.55 18.59 25.90
N ARG A 461 -60.82 17.34 26.31
CA ARG A 461 -60.24 16.13 25.68
C ARG A 461 -60.49 16.03 24.17
N ASN A 462 -61.61 16.59 23.68
CA ASN A 462 -61.99 16.51 22.27
C ASN A 462 -61.49 17.70 21.43
N LEU A 463 -60.77 18.67 22.01
CA LEU A 463 -60.33 19.87 21.29
C LEU A 463 -59.41 19.53 20.11
N LEU A 464 -58.56 18.50 20.26
CA LEU A 464 -57.65 18.05 19.20
C LEU A 464 -58.39 17.42 18.00
N GLN A 465 -59.59 16.87 18.21
CA GLN A 465 -60.43 16.34 17.13
C GLN A 465 -61.04 17.48 16.29
N GLU A 466 -61.16 18.67 16.88
CA GLU A 466 -61.64 19.88 16.23
C GLU A 466 -60.48 20.73 15.66
N CYS A 467 -59.28 20.15 15.52
CA CYS A 467 -58.11 20.77 14.89
C CYS A 467 -57.87 20.14 13.51
N VAL A 468 -57.94 20.94 12.44
CA VAL A 468 -57.70 20.51 11.06
C VAL A 468 -56.26 20.85 10.64
N PRO A 469 -55.50 19.93 10.01
CA PRO A 469 -54.16 20.22 9.49
C PRO A 469 -54.14 21.43 8.56
N TYR A 470 -53.11 22.27 8.67
CA TYR A 470 -52.94 23.45 7.84
C TYR A 470 -51.63 23.41 7.06
N TYR A 471 -51.75 23.47 5.74
CA TYR A 471 -50.63 23.46 4.81
C TYR A 471 -50.53 24.78 4.05
N SER A 472 -49.32 25.36 3.96
CA SER A 472 -49.05 26.57 3.18
C SER A 472 -47.64 26.52 2.56
N CYS A 473 -47.30 27.54 1.76
CA CYS A 473 -45.93 27.70 1.25
C CYS A 473 -44.87 27.76 2.37
N LYS A 474 -45.25 28.25 3.56
CA LYS A 474 -44.43 28.34 4.77
C LYS A 474 -44.53 27.10 5.67
N HIS A 475 -45.64 26.38 5.61
CA HIS A 475 -45.96 25.24 6.49
C HIS A 475 -46.29 24.03 5.62
N ARG A 476 -45.26 23.37 5.07
CA ARG A 476 -45.44 22.20 4.22
C ARG A 476 -45.54 20.93 5.05
N GLU A 477 -46.24 19.93 4.53
CA GLU A 477 -46.12 18.57 5.05
C GLU A 477 -44.75 18.02 4.64
N VAL A 478 -43.91 17.73 5.62
CA VAL A 478 -42.59 17.15 5.40
C VAL A 478 -42.55 15.82 6.12
N HIS A 479 -42.24 14.77 5.38
CA HIS A 479 -41.89 13.49 5.95
C HIS A 479 -40.43 13.56 6.39
N ILE A 480 -40.16 13.25 7.65
CA ILE A 480 -38.78 13.05 8.13
C ILE A 480 -38.62 11.55 8.31
N PRO A 481 -37.77 10.89 7.50
CA PRO A 481 -37.48 9.48 7.68
C PRO A 481 -36.99 9.21 9.10
N THR A 482 -37.21 8.00 9.62
CA THR A 482 -36.67 7.56 10.91
C THR A 482 -35.43 6.71 10.75
N GLU A 483 -35.09 6.34 9.52
CA GLU A 483 -33.97 5.48 9.16
C GLU A 483 -33.19 6.03 7.97
N LEU A 484 -31.89 5.74 7.94
CA LEU A 484 -30.98 6.08 6.87
C LEU A 484 -31.18 5.11 5.69
N THR A 485 -32.06 5.49 4.77
CA THR A 485 -32.26 4.78 3.51
C THR A 485 -31.22 5.21 2.46
N PRO A 486 -30.96 4.40 1.42
CA PRO A 486 -30.07 4.79 0.32
C PRO A 486 -30.48 6.11 -0.35
N GLY A 487 -31.80 6.33 -0.53
CA GLY A 487 -32.33 7.58 -1.07
C GLY A 487 -32.05 8.79 -0.18
N LEU A 488 -32.22 8.65 1.14
CA LEU A 488 -31.87 9.69 2.10
C LEU A 488 -30.35 9.96 2.11
N ALA A 489 -29.53 8.92 2.17
CA ALA A 489 -28.07 9.05 2.14
C ALA A 489 -27.59 9.77 0.87
N GLN A 490 -28.14 9.40 -0.28
CA GLN A 490 -27.85 10.05 -1.56
C GLN A 490 -28.28 11.53 -1.57
N ALA A 491 -29.48 11.84 -1.08
CA ALA A 491 -29.98 13.20 -0.98
C ALA A 491 -29.08 14.08 -0.08
N LEU A 492 -28.72 13.57 1.10
CA LEU A 492 -27.83 14.25 2.04
C LEU A 492 -26.42 14.46 1.45
N GLY A 493 -25.86 13.43 0.80
CA GLY A 493 -24.54 13.51 0.20
C GLY A 493 -24.43 14.62 -0.85
N TYR A 494 -25.42 14.76 -1.72
CA TYR A 494 -25.43 15.86 -2.69
C TYR A 494 -25.54 17.22 -2.00
N VAL A 495 -26.44 17.35 -1.01
CA VAL A 495 -26.62 18.62 -0.28
C VAL A 495 -25.35 19.04 0.45
N LEU A 496 -24.65 18.10 1.09
CA LEU A 496 -23.42 18.36 1.82
C LEU A 496 -22.24 18.68 0.89
N GLY A 497 -22.18 18.05 -0.29
CA GLY A 497 -21.11 18.29 -1.26
C GLY A 497 -21.27 19.60 -2.02
N ASP A 498 -22.40 19.75 -2.72
CA ASP A 498 -22.61 20.81 -3.73
C ASP A 498 -23.91 21.62 -3.50
N GLY A 499 -24.65 21.36 -2.42
CA GLY A 499 -25.89 22.04 -2.10
C GLY A 499 -25.70 23.37 -1.35
N ASP A 500 -26.69 24.25 -1.45
CA ASP A 500 -26.80 25.50 -0.69
C ASP A 500 -28.02 25.43 0.24
N ILE A 501 -27.79 25.47 1.55
CA ILE A 501 -28.84 25.43 2.58
C ILE A 501 -29.11 26.86 3.06
N GLY A 502 -30.23 27.43 2.61
CA GLY A 502 -30.75 28.69 3.14
C GLY A 502 -31.72 28.47 4.29
N GLU A 503 -32.05 29.55 5.01
CA GLU A 503 -32.96 29.55 6.19
C GLU A 503 -34.32 28.86 5.91
N ARG A 504 -34.78 28.86 4.65
CA ARG A 504 -36.10 28.33 4.24
C ARG A 504 -36.08 27.46 2.99
N SER A 505 -34.91 27.14 2.46
CA SER A 505 -34.81 26.41 1.19
C SER A 505 -33.48 25.69 1.03
N ILE A 506 -33.51 24.53 0.39
CA ILE A 506 -32.32 23.86 -0.13
C ILE A 506 -32.25 24.13 -1.63
N ARG A 507 -31.08 24.56 -2.14
CA ARG A 507 -30.85 24.82 -3.56
C ARG A 507 -29.72 23.95 -4.07
N LEU A 508 -29.97 23.19 -5.14
CA LEU A 508 -28.97 22.39 -5.83
C LEU A 508 -28.68 23.03 -7.19
N ARG A 509 -27.41 23.03 -7.61
CA ARG A 509 -26.99 23.54 -8.93
C ARG A 509 -26.20 22.45 -9.65
N ASP A 510 -26.61 22.11 -10.86
CA ASP A 510 -25.86 21.24 -11.77
C ASP A 510 -26.09 21.74 -13.21
N ARG A 511 -25.13 21.50 -14.09
CA ARG A 511 -25.26 21.75 -15.54
C ARG A 511 -26.07 20.64 -16.24
N ARG A 512 -26.26 19.50 -15.59
CA ARG A 512 -26.94 18.32 -16.13
C ARG A 512 -28.39 18.28 -15.63
N LEU A 513 -29.33 18.59 -16.52
CA LEU A 513 -30.76 18.56 -16.22
C LEU A 513 -31.25 17.18 -15.71
N GLN A 514 -30.68 16.09 -16.23
CA GLN A 514 -31.02 14.73 -15.81
C GLN A 514 -30.70 14.49 -14.32
N VAL A 515 -29.55 14.98 -13.84
CA VAL A 515 -29.16 14.89 -12.44
C VAL A 515 -30.16 15.64 -11.56
N LEU A 516 -30.49 16.88 -11.93
CA LEU A 516 -31.47 17.71 -11.21
C LEU A 516 -32.85 17.04 -11.14
N ARG A 517 -33.32 16.41 -12.22
CA ARG A 517 -34.59 15.67 -12.24
C ARG A 517 -34.56 14.44 -11.32
N SER A 518 -33.46 13.69 -11.33
CA SER A 518 -33.29 12.54 -10.43
C SER A 518 -33.31 12.95 -8.96
N TYR A 519 -32.58 14.01 -8.60
CA TYR A 519 -32.60 14.50 -7.21
C TYR A 519 -33.96 15.10 -6.83
N MET A 520 -34.66 15.79 -7.73
CA MET A 520 -36.03 16.25 -7.47
C MET A 520 -36.98 15.08 -7.13
N LYS A 521 -36.84 13.94 -7.82
CA LYS A 521 -37.59 12.72 -7.50
C LYS A 521 -37.20 12.14 -6.14
N ILE A 522 -35.90 11.99 -5.86
CA ILE A 522 -35.39 11.46 -4.59
C ILE A 522 -35.88 12.31 -3.41
N PHE A 523 -35.81 13.64 -3.50
CA PHE A 523 -36.32 14.55 -2.46
C PHE A 523 -37.83 14.44 -2.28
N GLY A 524 -38.58 14.26 -3.38
CA GLY A 524 -40.02 14.03 -3.35
C GLY A 524 -40.40 12.73 -2.63
N GLU A 525 -39.71 11.64 -2.94
CA GLU A 525 -39.94 10.33 -2.32
C GLU A 525 -39.48 10.30 -0.86
N THR A 526 -38.34 10.93 -0.54
CA THR A 526 -37.73 10.88 0.79
C THR A 526 -38.43 11.81 1.79
N PHE A 527 -38.80 13.02 1.37
CA PHE A 527 -39.31 14.06 2.27
C PHE A 527 -40.76 14.49 1.98
N GLY A 528 -41.38 13.96 0.91
CA GLY A 528 -42.71 14.42 0.49
C GLY A 528 -42.73 15.84 -0.09
N VAL A 529 -41.57 16.39 -0.46
CA VAL A 529 -41.46 17.80 -0.90
C VAL A 529 -41.47 17.93 -2.42
N LYS A 530 -42.21 18.92 -2.93
CA LYS A 530 -42.17 19.30 -4.36
C LYS A 530 -41.13 20.39 -4.59
N GLY A 531 -40.11 20.07 -5.39
CA GLY A 531 -39.09 21.00 -5.88
C GLY A 531 -39.46 21.64 -7.23
N SER A 532 -38.71 22.65 -7.63
CA SER A 532 -38.82 23.30 -8.94
C SER A 532 -37.44 23.49 -9.56
N ILE A 533 -37.32 23.22 -10.86
CA ILE A 533 -36.07 23.43 -11.60
C ILE A 533 -36.21 24.70 -12.46
N SER A 534 -35.26 25.62 -12.34
CA SER A 534 -35.24 26.86 -13.10
C SER A 534 -33.85 27.15 -13.65
N HIS A 535 -33.77 27.65 -14.88
CA HIS A 535 -32.50 28.09 -15.48
C HIS A 535 -31.98 29.37 -14.81
N ILE A 536 -30.66 29.44 -14.55
CA ILE A 536 -30.01 30.60 -13.95
C ILE A 536 -29.62 31.57 -15.06
N ARG A 537 -30.26 32.75 -15.12
CA ARG A 537 -29.94 33.79 -16.12
C ARG A 537 -28.45 34.19 -16.05
N GLY A 538 -27.82 34.33 -17.22
CA GLY A 538 -26.43 34.79 -17.36
C GLY A 538 -25.35 33.72 -17.14
N ARG A 539 -25.72 32.45 -16.94
CA ARG A 539 -24.77 31.34 -16.92
C ARG A 539 -25.11 30.33 -18.00
N ARG A 540 -24.10 29.78 -18.68
CA ARG A 540 -24.25 28.62 -19.58
C ARG A 540 -24.40 27.37 -18.69
N CYS A 541 -25.60 27.16 -18.16
CA CYS A 541 -25.95 26.00 -17.36
C CYS A 541 -27.03 25.19 -18.06
#